data_AF-A0AA40K344-F1
#
_entry.id   AF-A0AA40K344-F1
#
_cell.length_a   1.000
_cell.length_b   1.000
_cell.length_c   1.000
_cell.angle_alpha   90.00
_cell.angle_beta   90.00
_cell.angle_gamma   90.00
#
_symmetry.space_group_name_H-M   'P 1'
#
loop_
_entity.id
_entity.type
_entity.pdbx_description
1 polymer ?
#
loop_
_entity_poly.entity_id
_entity_poly.type
_entity_poly.pdbx_seq_one_letter_code
_entity_poly.pdbx_strand_id
1 'polypeptide(L)'
;MLPVLLLTALGALTATAIPTTTPVDAVSVLSARAVSPDQTCGNLKAGANKGYTCPGTAACCSSYGYCGTASDFCLTTAGCQTQFSNSSSACHAPKSGVDVTIDGTCGSTGVGKLGYRCAANGTFSACCSSS
;
A
#
# COMPACT_ATOMS: atom_id res chain seq x y z
N MET A 1 16.62 55.61 57.79
CA MET A 1 15.14 55.66 57.84
C MET A 1 14.70 55.85 56.39
N LEU A 2 14.05 54.98 55.64
CA LEU A 2 13.23 53.77 55.83
C LEU A 2 13.31 53.02 54.46
N PRO A 3 13.24 51.68 54.38
CA PRO A 3 13.62 50.90 53.20
C PRO A 3 12.48 50.80 52.17
N VAL A 4 12.80 50.72 50.87
CA VAL A 4 11.83 50.29 49.85
C VAL A 4 12.17 48.87 49.41
N LEU A 5 11.44 47.97 50.06
CA LEU A 5 11.20 46.58 49.72
C LEU A 5 10.56 46.50 48.32
N LEU A 6 11.18 45.83 47.35
CA LEU A 6 10.49 45.47 46.11
C LEU A 6 10.57 43.97 45.87
N LEU A 7 9.37 43.41 45.74
CA LEU A 7 9.00 42.02 45.86
C LEU A 7 9.37 41.19 44.62
N THR A 8 9.73 39.95 44.92
CA THR A 8 9.65 38.71 44.16
C THR A 8 8.75 38.69 42.91
N ALA A 9 9.28 38.12 41.82
CA ALA A 9 8.48 37.32 40.89
C ALA A 9 9.27 36.07 40.48
N LEU A 10 8.98 34.95 41.15
CA LEU A 10 9.33 33.61 40.68
C LEU A 10 8.56 33.36 39.39
N GLY A 11 9.26 33.39 38.25
CA GLY A 11 8.72 32.90 36.99
C GLY A 11 8.59 31.38 37.04
N ALA A 12 7.38 30.88 37.28
CA ALA A 12 7.05 29.47 37.13
C ALA A 12 7.03 29.11 35.64
N LEU A 13 8.12 28.52 35.14
CA LEU A 13 8.14 27.83 33.86
C LEU A 13 7.24 26.60 33.97
N THR A 14 5.99 26.74 33.52
CA THR A 14 5.08 25.62 33.33
C THR A 14 5.57 24.81 32.13
N ALA A 15 6.26 23.71 32.40
CA ALA A 15 6.61 22.72 31.40
C ALA A 15 5.32 22.12 30.83
N THR A 16 4.87 22.64 29.69
CA THR A 16 3.80 22.01 28.91
C THR A 16 4.40 20.74 28.31
N ALA A 17 4.09 19.60 28.90
CA ALA A 17 4.41 18.30 28.32
C ALA A 17 3.76 18.23 26.93
N ILE A 18 4.59 18.31 25.90
CA ILE A 18 4.19 18.01 24.53
C ILE A 18 3.77 16.54 24.54
N PRO A 19 2.56 16.17 24.08
CA PRO A 19 2.22 14.77 23.93
C PRO A 19 3.21 14.15 22.95
N THR A 20 4.07 13.28 23.46
CA THR A 20 4.98 12.46 22.67
C THR A 20 4.12 11.61 21.75
N THR A 21 3.99 12.04 20.49
CA THR A 21 3.44 11.20 19.43
C THR A 21 4.41 10.05 19.24
N THR A 22 4.07 8.92 19.86
CA THR A 22 4.76 7.66 19.59
C THR A 22 4.65 7.39 18.10
N PRO A 23 5.73 7.00 17.41
CA PRO A 23 5.61 6.44 16.08
C PRO A 23 4.82 5.14 16.24
N VAL A 24 3.51 5.19 15.96
CA VAL A 24 2.72 3.98 15.79
C VAL A 24 3.30 3.28 14.58
N ASP A 25 3.90 2.12 14.82
CA ASP A 25 4.33 1.21 13.77
C ASP A 25 3.17 1.07 12.77
N ALA A 26 3.43 1.43 11.51
CA ALA A 26 2.46 1.39 10.40
C ALA A 26 1.82 -0.01 10.21
N VAL A 27 2.34 -1.01 10.90
CA VAL A 27 1.83 -2.38 11.03
C VAL A 27 0.47 -2.42 11.76
N SER A 28 0.26 -1.53 12.74
CA SER A 28 -0.97 -1.51 13.58
C SER A 28 -2.21 -0.98 12.85
N VAL A 29 -2.03 -0.18 11.80
CA VAL A 29 -3.14 0.44 11.05
C VAL A 29 -3.77 -0.53 10.04
N LEU A 30 -2.98 -1.46 9.48
CA LEU A 30 -3.48 -2.56 8.65
C LEU A 30 -4.32 -3.55 9.46
N SER A 31 -3.94 -3.84 10.71
CA SER A 31 -4.65 -4.75 11.60
C SER A 31 -5.96 -4.19 12.17
N ALA A 32 -6.17 -2.87 12.14
CA ALA A 32 -7.37 -2.23 12.66
C ALA A 32 -8.55 -2.21 11.67
N ARG A 33 -8.30 -2.52 10.39
CA ARG A 33 -9.33 -2.50 9.34
C ARG A 33 -10.09 -3.82 9.26
N ALA A 34 -11.40 -3.73 9.14
CA ALA A 34 -12.26 -4.90 8.98
C ALA A 34 -11.96 -5.64 7.67
N VAL A 35 -12.03 -6.97 7.72
CA VAL A 35 -11.94 -7.83 6.54
C VAL A 35 -13.21 -7.69 5.71
N SER A 36 -13.05 -7.69 4.39
CA SER A 36 -14.13 -7.52 3.43
C SER A 36 -15.20 -8.61 3.55
N PRO A 37 -16.50 -8.24 3.64
CA PRO A 37 -17.60 -9.18 3.60
C PRO A 37 -18.04 -9.55 2.17
N ASP A 38 -17.64 -8.77 1.16
CA ASP A 38 -18.16 -8.83 -0.21
C ASP A 38 -17.06 -8.83 -1.28
N GLN A 39 -15.82 -9.13 -0.89
CA GLN A 39 -14.61 -9.10 -1.73
C GLN A 39 -14.27 -7.72 -2.30
N THR A 40 -14.92 -6.63 -1.86
CA THR A 40 -14.48 -5.26 -2.16
C THR A 40 -13.46 -4.77 -1.14
N CYS A 41 -12.52 -3.92 -1.56
CA CYS A 41 -11.43 -3.46 -0.72
C CYS A 41 -11.02 -2.02 -1.03
N GLY A 42 -10.35 -1.42 -0.05
CA GLY A 42 -9.88 -0.06 -0.14
C GLY A 42 -10.99 0.98 -0.18
N ASN A 43 -10.62 2.18 -0.62
CA ASN A 43 -11.53 3.33 -0.57
C ASN A 43 -11.99 3.76 -1.98
N LEU A 44 -11.32 3.29 -3.03
CA LEU A 44 -11.57 3.70 -4.41
C LEU A 44 -12.38 2.65 -5.17
N LYS A 45 -13.08 3.09 -6.22
CA LYS A 45 -13.88 2.24 -7.12
C LYS A 45 -14.85 1.35 -6.35
N ALA A 46 -14.73 0.02 -6.46
CA ALA A 46 -15.61 -0.91 -5.76
C ALA A 46 -15.49 -0.83 -4.23
N GLY A 47 -14.36 -0.33 -3.71
CA GLY A 47 -14.17 -0.06 -2.30
C GLY A 47 -15.10 1.04 -1.74
N ALA A 48 -15.58 1.97 -2.58
CA ALA A 48 -16.62 2.96 -2.24
C ALA A 48 -16.47 3.62 -0.84
N ASN A 49 -15.24 4.02 -0.48
CA ASN A 49 -14.87 4.57 0.84
C ASN A 49 -15.13 3.66 2.07
N LYS A 50 -15.45 2.38 1.88
CA LYS A 50 -15.67 1.40 2.96
C LYS A 50 -14.39 1.06 3.71
N GLY A 51 -13.27 1.00 2.99
CA GLY A 51 -11.97 0.73 3.59
C GLY A 51 -11.79 -0.68 4.15
N TYR A 52 -12.37 -1.68 3.51
CA TYR A 52 -12.11 -3.06 3.88
C TYR A 52 -10.72 -3.53 3.44
N THR A 53 -10.16 -4.47 4.20
CA THR A 53 -8.98 -5.25 3.81
C THR A 53 -9.40 -6.59 3.21
N CYS A 54 -8.51 -7.18 2.43
CA CYS A 54 -8.79 -8.47 1.83
C CYS A 54 -8.61 -9.66 2.79
N PRO A 55 -9.42 -10.74 2.64
CA PRO A 55 -9.20 -11.98 3.37
C PRO A 55 -7.92 -12.67 2.87
N GLY A 56 -7.33 -13.52 3.71
CA GLY A 56 -6.09 -14.24 3.36
C GLY A 56 -6.23 -15.16 2.14
N THR A 57 -7.43 -15.65 1.83
CA THR A 57 -7.72 -16.46 0.63
C THR A 57 -7.67 -15.67 -0.68
N ALA A 58 -7.76 -14.33 -0.60
CA ALA A 58 -7.74 -13.41 -1.73
C ALA A 58 -6.93 -12.16 -1.36
N ALA A 59 -5.70 -12.37 -0.91
CA ALA A 59 -4.95 -11.43 -0.09
C ALA A 59 -4.71 -10.03 -0.69
N CYS A 60 -4.76 -9.87 -2.01
CA CYS A 60 -4.35 -8.64 -2.69
C CYS A 60 -5.55 -7.76 -3.03
N CYS A 61 -5.48 -6.48 -2.68
CA CYS A 61 -6.46 -5.49 -3.10
C CYS A 61 -6.03 -4.83 -4.42
N SER A 62 -6.72 -5.10 -5.51
CA SER A 62 -6.43 -4.50 -6.82
C SER A 62 -6.66 -2.99 -6.83
N SER A 63 -6.10 -2.28 -7.81
CA SER A 63 -6.41 -0.86 -8.10
C SER A 63 -7.89 -0.60 -8.40
N TYR A 64 -8.66 -1.67 -8.69
CA TYR A 64 -10.09 -1.61 -8.96
C TYR A 64 -10.97 -1.77 -7.72
N GLY A 65 -10.37 -1.99 -6.54
CA GLY A 65 -11.09 -2.12 -5.28
C GLY A 65 -11.71 -3.51 -5.06
N TYR A 66 -11.09 -4.55 -5.65
CA TYR A 66 -11.48 -5.95 -5.47
C TYR A 66 -10.33 -6.81 -4.96
N CYS A 67 -10.68 -7.82 -4.14
CA CYS A 67 -9.76 -8.80 -3.60
C CYS A 67 -9.48 -9.96 -4.57
N GLY A 68 -8.22 -10.40 -4.65
CA GLY A 68 -7.81 -11.52 -5.50
C GLY A 68 -6.40 -12.02 -5.20
N THR A 69 -5.94 -12.98 -6.02
CA THR A 69 -4.62 -13.63 -5.90
C THR A 69 -3.80 -13.59 -7.19
N ALA A 70 -4.42 -13.22 -8.32
CA ALA A 70 -3.75 -13.18 -9.61
C ALA A 70 -2.83 -11.95 -9.73
N SER A 71 -1.92 -11.98 -10.71
CA SER A 71 -0.96 -10.91 -10.96
C SER A 71 -1.63 -9.54 -11.13
N ASP A 72 -2.78 -9.45 -11.79
CA ASP A 72 -3.55 -8.19 -11.95
C ASP A 72 -4.03 -7.58 -10.61
N PHE A 73 -4.07 -8.38 -9.55
CA PHE A 73 -4.44 -7.95 -8.20
C PHE A 73 -3.22 -7.67 -7.34
N CYS A 74 -2.21 -8.53 -7.42
CA CYS A 74 -1.07 -8.54 -6.49
C CYS A 74 0.14 -7.72 -6.98
N LEU A 75 0.22 -7.42 -8.27
CA LEU A 75 1.35 -6.68 -8.79
C LEU A 75 1.28 -5.20 -8.42
N THR A 76 2.38 -4.67 -7.89
CA THR A 76 2.52 -3.23 -7.61
C THR A 76 2.39 -2.40 -8.88
N THR A 77 2.86 -2.93 -10.01
CA THR A 77 2.74 -2.38 -11.37
C THR A 77 1.29 -2.40 -11.90
N ALA A 78 0.44 -3.31 -11.42
CA ALA A 78 -1.01 -3.30 -11.69
C ALA A 78 -1.79 -2.38 -10.72
N GLY A 79 -1.09 -1.76 -9.77
CA GLY A 79 -1.65 -0.84 -8.78
C GLY A 79 -2.25 -1.54 -7.55
N CYS A 80 -1.69 -2.67 -7.13
CA CYS A 80 -2.05 -3.31 -5.87
C CYS A 80 -1.99 -2.32 -4.69
N GLN A 81 -3.06 -2.24 -3.91
CA GLN A 81 -3.23 -1.33 -2.78
C GLN A 81 -2.75 -2.01 -1.48
N THR A 82 -1.46 -1.88 -1.16
CA THR A 82 -0.83 -2.54 -0.01
C THR A 82 -1.55 -2.30 1.31
N GLN A 83 -2.03 -1.07 1.55
CA GLN A 83 -2.72 -0.69 2.80
C GLN A 83 -4.09 -1.38 2.98
N PHE A 84 -4.65 -1.95 1.92
CA PHE A 84 -5.96 -2.61 1.92
C PHE A 84 -5.85 -4.09 1.55
N SER A 85 -4.62 -4.58 1.43
CA SER A 85 -4.34 -5.99 1.27
C SER A 85 -4.26 -6.68 2.64
N ASN A 86 -4.27 -8.00 2.65
CA ASN A 86 -4.24 -8.78 3.89
C ASN A 86 -2.96 -8.55 4.73
N SER A 87 -1.85 -8.26 4.04
CA SER A 87 -0.56 -7.94 4.66
C SER A 87 0.22 -6.92 3.80
N SER A 88 1.25 -6.32 4.38
CA SER A 88 2.16 -5.42 3.67
C SER A 88 2.97 -6.10 2.55
N SER A 89 3.07 -7.43 2.58
CA SER A 89 3.79 -8.24 1.60
C SER A 89 2.88 -8.89 0.54
N ALA A 90 1.56 -8.72 0.64
CA ALA A 90 0.62 -9.26 -0.33
C ALA A 90 0.84 -8.66 -1.73
N CYS A 91 1.11 -7.36 -1.80
CA CYS A 91 1.51 -6.70 -3.04
C CYS A 91 3.01 -6.92 -3.31
N HIS A 92 3.37 -7.28 -4.54
CA HIS A 92 4.75 -7.53 -4.91
C HIS A 92 5.10 -6.98 -6.30
N ALA A 93 6.38 -6.72 -6.53
CA ALA A 93 6.88 -6.42 -7.87
C ALA A 93 6.78 -7.66 -8.78
N PRO A 94 6.74 -7.48 -10.11
CA PRO A 94 6.78 -8.60 -11.04
C PRO A 94 8.09 -9.37 -10.93
N LYS A 95 7.98 -10.70 -10.99
CA LYS A 95 9.10 -11.63 -11.03
C LYS A 95 9.45 -11.95 -12.48
N SER A 96 10.72 -11.71 -12.82
CA SER A 96 11.22 -11.95 -14.18
C SER A 96 11.03 -13.41 -14.61
N GLY A 97 10.43 -13.60 -15.79
CA GLY A 97 10.11 -14.90 -16.37
C GLY A 97 8.89 -15.62 -15.75
N VAL A 98 8.26 -15.06 -14.72
CA VAL A 98 7.15 -15.71 -14.00
C VAL A 98 5.82 -15.00 -14.26
N ASP A 99 5.78 -13.70 -13.96
CA ASP A 99 4.56 -12.92 -14.10
C ASP A 99 4.25 -12.64 -15.57
N VAL A 100 2.98 -12.76 -15.93
CA VAL A 100 2.49 -12.45 -17.29
C VAL A 100 2.34 -10.95 -17.43
N THR A 101 2.70 -10.41 -18.59
CA THR A 101 2.51 -8.99 -18.89
C THR A 101 1.04 -8.58 -18.77
N ILE A 102 0.82 -7.40 -18.20
CA ILE A 102 -0.52 -6.80 -18.01
C ILE A 102 -0.81 -5.70 -19.03
N ASP A 103 0.22 -5.22 -19.74
CA ASP A 103 0.16 -4.08 -20.67
C ASP A 103 0.77 -4.38 -22.04
N GLY A 104 1.20 -5.64 -22.27
CA GLY A 104 1.86 -6.05 -23.51
C GLY A 104 3.35 -5.69 -23.57
N THR A 105 3.98 -5.29 -22.45
CA THR A 105 5.44 -5.17 -22.34
C THR A 105 6.01 -6.42 -21.67
N CYS A 106 6.99 -7.07 -22.32
CA CYS A 106 7.65 -8.26 -21.79
C CYS A 106 9.07 -8.42 -22.32
N GLY A 107 9.84 -9.31 -21.68
CA GLY A 107 11.29 -9.45 -21.88
C GLY A 107 12.07 -8.90 -20.69
N SER A 108 13.36 -8.65 -20.86
CA SER A 108 14.23 -8.09 -19.82
C SER A 108 14.99 -6.83 -20.28
N THR A 109 14.65 -6.34 -21.48
CA THR A 109 15.30 -5.22 -22.17
C THR A 109 14.26 -4.19 -22.59
N GLY A 110 14.70 -2.98 -22.93
CA GLY A 110 13.84 -1.91 -23.45
C GLY A 110 12.64 -1.62 -22.53
N VAL A 111 11.45 -1.56 -23.12
CA VAL A 111 10.18 -1.36 -22.40
C VAL A 111 9.79 -2.56 -21.54
N GLY A 112 10.35 -3.74 -21.79
CA GLY A 112 10.11 -4.98 -21.06
C GLY A 112 10.96 -5.17 -19.81
N LYS A 113 11.81 -4.22 -19.39
CA LYS A 113 12.80 -4.36 -18.29
C LYS A 113 12.30 -4.96 -16.95
N LEU A 114 10.98 -5.00 -16.73
CA LEU A 114 10.34 -5.62 -15.57
C LEU A 114 10.35 -7.16 -15.61
N GLY A 115 10.75 -7.79 -16.71
CA GLY A 115 10.92 -9.23 -16.76
C GLY A 115 9.64 -10.01 -17.09
N TYR A 116 8.54 -9.34 -17.44
CA TYR A 116 7.30 -10.07 -17.74
C TYR A 116 7.50 -11.07 -18.85
N ARG A 117 6.77 -12.19 -18.78
CA ARG A 117 6.64 -13.13 -19.90
C ARG A 117 5.33 -12.93 -20.64
N CYS A 118 5.25 -13.45 -21.86
CA CYS A 118 3.97 -13.61 -22.53
C CYS A 118 3.15 -14.74 -21.94
N ALA A 119 1.83 -14.59 -22.01
CA ALA A 119 0.90 -15.69 -21.77
C ALA A 119 1.18 -16.84 -22.74
N ALA A 120 1.08 -18.09 -22.27
CA ALA A 120 1.43 -19.29 -23.04
C ALA A 120 0.64 -19.44 -24.37
N ASN A 121 -0.49 -18.75 -24.52
CA ASN A 121 -1.34 -18.79 -25.71
C ASN A 121 -1.12 -17.58 -26.66
N GLY A 122 -0.24 -16.64 -26.31
CA GLY A 122 0.10 -15.50 -27.17
C GLY A 122 1.36 -15.78 -27.99
N THR A 123 1.35 -15.46 -29.28
CA THR A 123 2.61 -15.35 -30.03
C THR A 123 3.43 -14.20 -29.42
N PHE A 124 4.73 -14.42 -29.19
CA PHE A 124 5.62 -13.41 -28.59
C PHE A 124 5.50 -12.03 -29.26
N SER A 125 5.36 -11.98 -30.59
CA SER A 125 5.18 -10.74 -31.36
C SER A 125 3.81 -10.07 -31.20
N ALA A 126 2.79 -10.77 -30.71
CA ALA A 126 1.46 -10.19 -30.46
C ALA A 126 1.30 -9.70 -29.02
N CYS A 127 2.24 -10.04 -28.14
CA CYS A 127 2.10 -9.83 -26.71
C CYS A 127 3.31 -9.10 -26.08
N CYS A 128 4.49 -9.11 -26.72
CA CYS A 128 5.58 -8.20 -26.38
C CYS A 128 5.68 -7.12 -27.46
N SER A 129 5.37 -5.87 -27.09
CA SER A 129 5.28 -4.69 -27.98
C SER A 129 6.63 -4.20 -28.52
N SER A 130 7.56 -5.12 -28.84
CA SER A 130 8.98 -4.95 -29.20
C SER A 130 9.91 -4.88 -27.98
N SER A 131 10.73 -5.93 -27.82
CA SER A 131 11.77 -6.08 -26.78
C SER A 131 13.09 -5.43 -27.19
#